data_AF-A0A349VRN3-F1
#
_entry.id   AF-A0A349VRN3-F1
#
_cell.length_a   1.000
_cell.length_b   1.000
_cell.length_c   1.000
_cell.angle_alpha   90.00
_cell.angle_beta   90.00
_cell.angle_gamma   90.00
#
_symmetry.space_group_name_H-M   'P 1'
#
loop_
_entity.id
_entity.type
_entity.pdbx_description
1 polymer ?
#
loop_
_entity_poly.entity_id
_entity_poly.type
_entity_poly.pdbx_seq_one_letter_code
_entity_poly.pdbx_strand_id
1 'polypeptide(L)' 'MERMSENNLDNKLDGTSSKPGDENLSADEQKKRARHELYLKQKALLDTFLEKKAITQAQYDKSFHDLTEKMGESISS' A
#
# COMPACT_ATOMS: atom_id res chain seq x y z
N MET A 1 34.40 -61.05 8.37
CA MET A 1 33.01 -61.45 8.11
C MET A 1 32.11 -60.63 9.03
N GLU A 2 30.87 -60.40 8.61
CA GLU A 2 29.78 -59.75 9.37
C GLU A 2 29.59 -58.22 9.18
N ARG A 3 28.87 -57.93 8.08
CA ARG A 3 27.72 -57.00 7.94
C ARG A 3 27.96 -55.49 7.99
N MET A 4 28.05 -54.95 6.77
CA MET A 4 27.45 -53.67 6.38
C MET A 4 26.01 -53.57 6.91
N SER A 5 25.67 -52.42 7.49
CA SER A 5 24.29 -51.90 7.49
C SER A 5 24.38 -50.44 7.08
N GLU A 6 24.00 -50.23 5.82
CA GLU A 6 23.84 -48.94 5.17
C GLU A 6 22.67 -48.23 5.85
N ASN A 7 22.93 -47.12 6.52
CA ASN A 7 21.86 -46.26 7.00
C ASN A 7 21.31 -45.48 5.81
N ASN A 8 20.19 -46.01 5.36
CA ASN A 8 19.39 -45.62 4.22
C ASN A 8 18.91 -44.17 4.33
N LEU A 9 18.83 -43.55 3.16
CA LEU A 9 18.28 -42.24 2.91
C LEU A 9 16.82 -42.18 3.35
N ASP A 10 16.51 -41.28 4.27
CA ASP A 10 15.16 -40.70 4.39
C ASP A 10 15.32 -39.25 4.86
N ASN A 11 16.03 -38.46 4.07
CA ASN A 11 15.92 -37.01 4.14
C ASN A 11 14.58 -36.65 3.49
N LYS A 12 13.52 -36.87 4.27
CA LYS A 12 12.14 -36.49 3.99
C LYS A 12 12.15 -34.98 3.82
N LEU A 13 12.17 -34.55 2.55
CA LEU A 13 11.92 -33.19 2.13
C LEU A 13 10.75 -32.67 2.97
N ASP A 14 11.05 -31.74 3.89
CA ASP A 14 9.99 -31.00 4.52
C ASP A 14 9.35 -30.20 3.39
N GLY A 15 8.15 -30.60 3.03
CA GLY A 15 7.22 -29.68 2.42
C GLY A 15 6.96 -28.62 3.47
N THR A 16 7.86 -27.64 3.62
CA THR A 16 7.47 -26.29 3.97
C THR A 16 6.48 -25.90 2.88
N SER A 17 5.22 -26.18 3.14
CA SER A 17 4.10 -25.53 2.51
C SER A 17 4.23 -24.07 2.92
N SER A 18 5.10 -23.36 2.21
CA SER A 18 5.15 -21.91 2.17
C SER A 18 3.75 -21.47 1.81
N LYS A 19 2.99 -21.09 2.83
CA LYS A 19 1.79 -20.29 2.67
C LYS A 19 2.21 -19.04 1.89
N PRO A 20 1.67 -18.77 0.69
CA PRO A 20 1.86 -17.49 0.04
C PRO A 20 0.89 -16.52 0.71
N GLY A 21 1.30 -15.90 1.82
CA GLY A 21 0.41 -15.07 2.64
C GLY A 21 1.01 -13.77 3.16
N ASP A 22 2.26 -13.78 3.61
CA ASP A 22 2.72 -12.72 4.53
C ASP A 22 3.71 -11.69 3.95
N GLU A 23 4.17 -11.83 2.70
CA GLU A 23 5.14 -10.88 2.11
C GLU A 23 4.50 -9.63 1.46
N ASN A 24 3.17 -9.53 1.36
CA ASN A 24 2.51 -8.44 0.63
C ASN A 24 2.00 -7.28 1.53
N LEU A 25 1.92 -7.48 2.85
CA LEU A 25 1.40 -6.46 3.78
C LEU A 25 2.24 -5.16 3.76
N SER A 26 3.57 -5.28 3.64
CA SER A 26 4.48 -4.13 3.62
C SER A 26 4.33 -3.27 2.35
N ALA A 27 4.14 -3.89 1.19
CA ALA A 27 4.03 -3.15 -0.07
C ALA A 27 2.72 -2.35 -0.15
N ASP A 28 1.62 -2.93 0.31
CA ASP A 28 0.31 -2.25 0.28
C ASP A 28 0.20 -1.15 1.36
N GLU A 29 0.82 -1.32 2.52
CA GLU A 29 0.96 -0.26 3.51
C GLU A 29 1.82 0.90 3.01
N GLN A 30 2.94 0.61 2.34
CA GLN A 30 3.78 1.64 1.71
C GLN A 30 3.01 2.39 0.62
N LYS A 31 2.27 1.67 -0.24
CA LYS A 31 1.40 2.31 -1.25
C LYS A 31 0.33 3.18 -0.62
N LYS A 32 -0.30 2.75 0.49
CA LYS A 32 -1.28 3.56 1.24
C LYS A 32 -0.64 4.86 1.76
N ARG A 33 0.53 4.77 2.39
CA ARG A 33 1.28 5.95 2.87
C ARG A 33 1.65 6.90 1.73
N ALA A 34 2.18 6.36 0.62
CA ALA A 34 2.55 7.16 -0.55
C ALA A 34 1.34 7.89 -1.16
N ARG A 35 0.18 7.22 -1.24
CA ARG A 35 -1.07 7.86 -1.69
C ARG A 35 -1.51 8.96 -0.73
N HIS A 36 -1.42 8.73 0.57
CA HIS A 36 -1.77 9.72 1.59
C HIS A 36 -0.87 10.97 1.51
N GLU A 37 0.44 10.79 1.42
CA GLU A 37 1.38 11.91 1.26
C GLU A 37 1.13 12.69 -0.03
N LEU A 38 0.80 12.00 -1.13
CA LEU A 38 0.44 12.64 -2.38
C LEU A 38 -0.86 13.44 -2.24
N TYR A 39 -1.87 12.89 -1.56
CA TYR A 39 -3.12 13.57 -1.26
C TYR A 39 -2.88 14.87 -0.51
N LEU A 40 -2.08 14.85 0.56
CA LEU A 40 -1.76 16.05 1.35
C LEU A 40 -1.08 17.13 0.49
N LYS A 41 -0.13 16.74 -0.36
CA LYS A 41 0.54 17.67 -1.28
C LYS A 41 -0.42 18.30 -2.28
N GLN A 42 -1.32 17.49 -2.86
CA GLN A 42 -2.30 17.99 -3.82
C GLN A 42 -3.36 18.88 -3.16
N LYS A 43 -3.79 18.56 -1.94
CA LYS A 43 -4.66 19.42 -1.15
C LYS A 43 -3.99 20.77 -0.86
N ALA A 44 -2.74 20.78 -0.38
CA ALA A 44 -2.03 22.02 -0.09
C ALA A 44 -1.87 22.91 -1.34
N LEU A 45 -1.73 22.31 -2.52
CA LEU A 45 -1.71 23.04 -3.78
C LEU A 45 -3.07 23.68 -4.12
N LEU A 46 -4.18 22.96 -3.93
CA LEU A 46 -5.53 23.51 -4.07
C LEU A 46 -5.77 24.66 -3.08
N ASP A 47 -5.36 24.48 -1.82
CA ASP A 47 -5.44 25.51 -0.79
C ASP A 47 -4.70 26.78 -1.24
N THR A 48 -3.49 26.63 -1.81
CA THR A 48 -2.68 27.75 -2.34
C THR A 48 -3.37 28.45 -3.50
N PHE A 49 -4.00 27.71 -4.42
CA PHE A 49 -4.72 28.32 -5.54
C PHE A 49 -5.94 29.11 -5.07
N LEU A 50 -6.64 28.63 -4.04
CA LEU A 50 -7.75 29.35 -3.44
C LEU A 50 -7.27 30.61 -2.72
N GLU A 51 -6.21 30.51 -1.92
CA GLU A 51 -5.60 31.65 -1.19
C GLU A 51 -5.17 32.76 -2.17
N LYS A 52 -4.52 32.38 -3.27
CA LYS A 52 -4.09 33.30 -4.33
C LYS A 52 -5.23 33.79 -5.22
N LYS A 53 -6.48 33.37 -4.96
CA LYS A 53 -7.68 33.67 -5.77
C LYS A 53 -7.52 33.26 -7.24
N ALA A 54 -6.68 32.27 -7.52
CA ALA A 54 -6.51 31.69 -8.85
C ALA A 54 -7.68 30.79 -9.23
N ILE A 55 -8.37 30.23 -8.24
CA ILE A 55 -9.64 29.51 -8.36
C ILE A 55 -10.69 30.09 -7.40
N THR A 56 -11.96 29.90 -7.72
CA THR A 56 -13.07 30.25 -6.82
C THR A 56 -13.31 29.16 -5.78
N GLN A 57 -14.05 29.49 -4.71
CA GLN A 57 -14.46 28.49 -3.70
C GLN A 57 -15.20 27.30 -4.34
N ALA A 58 -16.13 27.55 -5.27
CA ALA A 58 -16.86 26.50 -5.95
C ALA A 58 -15.96 25.59 -6.81
N GLN A 59 -14.92 26.16 -7.43
CA GLN A 59 -13.91 25.38 -8.16
C GLN A 59 -13.04 24.56 -7.21
N TYR A 60 -12.64 25.14 -6.07
CA TYR A 60 -11.93 24.43 -5.01
C TYR A 60 -12.76 23.25 -4.50
N ASP A 61 -14.03 23.45 -4.15
CA ASP A 61 -14.90 22.40 -3.59
C ASP A 61 -15.05 21.23 -4.56
N LYS A 62 -15.27 21.53 -5.85
CA LYS A 62 -15.34 20.50 -6.89
C LYS A 62 -14.01 19.74 -7.04
N SER A 63 -12.89 20.47 -7.15
CA SER A 63 -11.57 19.83 -7.29
C SER A 63 -11.16 19.04 -6.06
N PHE A 64 -11.52 19.49 -4.86
CA PHE A 64 -11.25 18.80 -3.61
C PHE A 64 -12.07 17.52 -3.46
N HIS A 65 -13.34 17.56 -3.84
CA HIS A 65 -14.18 16.37 -3.93
C HIS A 65 -13.63 15.36 -4.95
N ASP A 66 -13.36 15.80 -6.18
CA ASP A 66 -12.78 14.96 -7.25
C ASP A 66 -11.43 14.35 -6.83
N LEU A 67 -10.58 15.11 -6.12
CA LEU A 67 -9.29 14.64 -5.58
C LEU A 67 -9.49 13.52 -4.56
N THR A 68 -10.41 13.73 -3.62
CA THR A 68 -10.63 12.81 -2.50
C THR A 68 -11.20 11.48 -2.99
N GLU A 69 -12.18 11.52 -3.91
CA GLU A 69 -12.74 10.30 -4.51
C GLU A 69 -11.69 9.50 -5.29
N LYS A 70 -10.88 10.17 -6.12
CA LYS A 70 -9.86 9.48 -6.95
C LYS A 70 -8.75 8.84 -6.13
N MET A 71 -8.41 9.44 -4.99
CA MET A 71 -7.36 8.92 -4.11
C MET A 71 -7.87 7.85 -3.15
N GLY A 72 -9.19 7.65 -3.08
CA GLY A 72 -9.83 6.70 -2.17
C GLY A 72 -9.60 7.06 -0.70
N GLU A 73 -9.33 8.33 -0.41
CA GLU A 73 -9.19 8.83 0.95
C GLU A 73 -10.59 8.92 1.55
N SER A 74 -10.82 8.16 2.61
CA SER A 74 -12.04 8.31 3.39
C SER A 74 -11.89 9.60 4.17
N ILE A 75 -12.72 10.61 3.90
CA ILE A 75 -12.85 11.75 4.81
C ILE A 75 -13.44 11.19 6.11
N SER A 76 -12.61 10.66 7.00
CA SER A 76 -13.07 10.31 8.34
C SER A 76 -13.37 11.62 9.03
N SER A 77 -14.66 11.86 9.22
CA SER A 77 -15.23 13.02 9.92
C SER A 77 -14.85 13.05 11.38
#